data_AF-A0A4Z1HRJ3-F1
#
_entry.id   AF-A0A4Z1HRJ3-F1
#
_cell.length_a   1.000
_cell.length_b   1.000
_cell.length_c   1.000
_cell.angle_alpha   90.00
_cell.angle_beta   90.00
_cell.angle_gamma   90.00
#
_symmetry.space_group_name_H-M   'P 1'
#
loop_
_entity.id
_entity.type
_entity.pdbx_description
1 polymer ?
#
loop_
_entity_poly.entity_id
_entity_poly.type
_entity_poly.pdbx_seq_one_letter_code
_entity_poly.pdbx_strand_id
1 'polypeptide(L)'
;MKEELKDMEYEAQENAEAIEELSSELTDYRKSPRSRVANQSVEVTRLIEEKDELEARIADNEECIDIITLNEENATKIAWLEAKIAKVAAKPRTKTAAAKKNPFDVIQQAKQLQDVMRSAIRAQIKWAPSCKTSGKRWSYTCIVPSAEVFYTLFGMDAATELGAKKQWKQKKISIYDFKNIVGSCFVKILYNSLELVGKDVILRWDAGANSFTVSGKYGVTAIA
;
A
#
# COMPACT_ATOMS: atom_id res chain seq x y z
N MET A 1 99.78 8.92 25.31
CA MET A 1 99.00 9.98 25.97
C MET A 1 98.57 11.11 25.02
N LYS A 2 99.46 11.86 24.35
CA LYS A 2 99.01 12.88 23.36
C LYS A 2 98.49 12.30 22.05
N GLU A 3 99.06 11.19 21.57
CA GLU A 3 98.59 10.47 20.37
C GLU A 3 97.20 9.86 20.62
N GLU A 4 97.04 9.10 21.70
CA GLU A 4 95.78 8.45 22.10
C GLU A 4 94.62 9.45 22.31
N LEU A 5 94.93 10.68 22.72
CA LEU A 5 93.93 11.75 22.85
C LEU A 5 93.42 12.23 21.49
N LYS A 6 94.29 12.29 20.47
CA LYS A 6 93.90 12.64 19.11
C LYS A 6 93.08 11.55 18.45
N ASP A 7 93.44 10.28 18.71
CA ASP A 7 92.69 9.15 18.17
C ASP A 7 91.28 9.08 18.76
N MET A 8 91.12 9.33 20.06
CA MET A 8 89.79 9.45 20.69
C MET A 8 88.98 10.63 20.17
N GLU A 9 89.61 11.79 19.92
CA GLU A 9 88.92 12.95 19.34
C GLU A 9 88.44 12.66 17.91
N TYR A 10 89.22 11.93 17.13
CA TYR A 10 88.85 11.51 15.78
C TYR A 10 87.69 10.52 15.78
N GLU A 11 87.74 9.49 16.63
CA GLU A 11 86.63 8.53 16.79
C GLU A 11 85.36 9.21 17.31
N ALA A 12 85.48 10.19 18.21
CA ALA A 12 84.34 10.95 18.71
C ALA A 12 83.69 11.79 17.62
N GLN A 13 84.49 12.36 16.70
CA GLN A 13 83.99 13.13 15.57
C GLN A 13 83.30 12.23 14.53
N GLU A 14 83.90 11.09 14.18
CA GLU A 14 83.31 10.13 13.25
C GLU A 14 81.96 9.59 13.78
N ASN A 15 81.90 9.31 15.08
CA ASN A 15 80.64 8.91 15.72
C ASN A 15 79.59 10.03 15.73
N ALA A 16 80.00 11.29 15.91
CA ALA A 16 79.07 12.42 15.86
C ALA A 16 78.48 12.60 14.45
N GLU A 17 79.30 12.47 13.41
CA GLU A 17 78.87 12.54 12.01
C GLU A 17 77.92 11.38 11.66
N ALA A 18 78.22 10.16 12.11
CA ALA A 18 77.35 9.00 11.93
C ALA A 18 75.98 9.16 12.64
N ILE A 19 75.96 9.78 13.82
CA ILE A 19 74.71 10.08 14.55
C ILE A 19 73.88 11.13 13.80
N GLU A 20 74.51 12.15 13.22
CA GLU A 20 73.82 13.18 12.45
C GLU A 20 73.22 12.59 11.16
N GLU A 21 73.96 11.74 10.44
CA GLU A 21 73.47 11.05 9.23
C GLU A 21 72.27 10.16 9.54
N LEU A 22 72.35 9.32 10.59
CA LEU A 22 71.23 8.48 11.04
C LEU A 22 70.01 9.29 11.48
N SER A 23 70.22 10.46 12.10
CA SER A 23 69.14 11.35 12.52
C SER A 23 68.44 11.99 11.32
N SER A 24 69.21 12.33 10.28
CA SER A 24 68.68 12.83 9.01
C SER A 24 67.84 11.76 8.29
N GLU A 25 68.35 10.53 8.17
CA GLU A 25 67.63 9.41 7.57
C GLU A 25 66.31 9.09 8.30
N LEU A 26 66.30 9.10 9.63
CA LEU A 26 65.09 8.92 10.43
C LEU A 26 64.05 10.02 10.19
N THR A 27 64.51 11.25 9.99
CA THR A 27 63.63 12.40 9.72
C THR A 27 62.96 12.26 8.34
N ASP A 28 63.70 11.80 7.34
CA ASP A 28 63.18 11.56 6.00
C ASP A 28 62.27 10.32 5.93
N TYR A 29 62.57 9.27 6.69
CA TYR A 29 61.69 8.10 6.83
C TYR A 29 60.33 8.48 7.45
N ARG A 30 60.32 9.36 8.46
CA ARG A 30 59.10 9.85 9.11
C ARG A 30 58.25 10.75 8.19
N LYS A 31 58.90 11.49 7.28
CA LYS A 31 58.23 12.33 6.26
C LYS A 31 57.79 11.52 5.03
N SER A 32 58.25 10.29 4.87
CA SER A 32 57.88 9.43 3.76
C SER A 32 56.38 9.07 3.80
N PRO A 33 55.61 9.28 2.72
CA PRO A 33 54.21 8.82 2.60
C PRO A 33 54.01 7.30 2.77
N ARG A 34 55.11 6.54 2.83
CA ARG A 34 55.14 5.09 3.05
C ARG A 34 55.26 4.66 4.52
N SER A 35 55.31 5.60 5.48
CA SER A 35 55.20 5.23 6.90
C SER A 35 53.77 4.74 7.17
N ARG A 36 53.62 3.42 7.10
CA ARG A 36 52.35 2.68 7.30
C ARG A 36 51.69 3.05 8.63
N VAL A 37 52.51 3.42 9.62
CA VAL A 37 52.10 3.79 10.98
C VAL A 37 51.44 5.18 11.05
N ALA A 38 51.95 6.18 10.33
CA ALA A 38 51.34 7.51 10.33
C ALA A 38 49.97 7.50 9.63
N ASN A 39 49.85 6.80 8.50
CA ASN A 39 48.57 6.65 7.79
C ASN A 39 47.57 5.80 8.60
N GLN A 40 48.05 4.76 9.31
CA GLN A 40 47.20 3.99 10.23
C GLN A 40 46.72 4.82 11.42
N SER A 41 47.55 5.71 11.96
CA SER A 41 47.17 6.58 13.08
C SER A 41 46.06 7.56 12.69
N VAL A 42 46.10 8.11 11.47
CA VAL A 42 45.05 9.00 10.97
C VAL A 42 43.75 8.23 10.77
N GLU A 43 43.81 7.02 10.21
CA GLU A 43 42.63 6.19 9.98
C GLU A 43 41.98 5.71 11.29
N VAL A 44 42.78 5.35 12.30
CA VAL A 44 42.28 4.98 13.63
C VAL A 44 41.56 6.17 14.29
N THR A 45 42.10 7.39 14.16
CA THR A 45 41.46 8.58 14.73
C THR A 45 40.12 8.87 14.05
N ARG A 46 40.06 8.76 12.72
CA ARG A 46 38.82 8.89 11.94
C ARG A 46 37.76 7.87 12.35
N LEU A 47 38.15 6.62 12.55
CA LEU A 47 37.23 5.55 12.98
C LEU A 47 36.72 5.75 14.41
N ILE A 48 37.50 6.38 15.30
CA ILE A 48 37.05 6.73 16.66
C ILE A 48 35.98 7.83 16.57
N GLU A 49 36.20 8.86 15.76
CA GLU A 49 35.20 9.93 15.56
C GLU A 49 33.90 9.39 14.94
N GLU A 50 33.99 8.51 13.94
CA GLU A 50 32.82 7.86 13.33
C GLU A 50 32.06 6.98 14.34
N LYS A 51 32.78 6.32 15.26
CA LYS A 51 32.17 5.51 16.34
C LYS A 51 31.41 6.39 17.32
N ASP A 52 32.00 7.50 17.75
CA ASP A 52 31.38 8.42 18.72
C ASP A 52 30.14 9.11 18.11
N GLU A 53 30.18 9.46 16.80
CA GLU A 53 29.02 9.98 16.07
C GLU A 53 27.90 8.93 15.96
N LEU A 54 28.24 7.66 15.70
CA LEU A 54 27.27 6.57 15.68
C LEU A 54 26.65 6.31 17.05
N GLU A 55 27.44 6.37 18.12
CA GLU A 55 26.93 6.22 19.49
C GLU A 55 25.97 7.35 19.86
N ALA A 56 26.26 8.61 19.48
CA ALA A 56 25.33 9.73 19.64
C ALA A 56 24.02 9.52 18.86
N ARG A 57 24.11 9.05 17.61
CA ARG A 57 22.91 8.75 16.78
C ARG A 57 22.10 7.57 17.31
N ILE A 58 22.73 6.61 17.97
CA ILE A 58 22.02 5.50 18.62
C ILE A 58 21.28 6.01 19.86
N ALA A 59 21.91 6.86 20.68
CA ALA A 59 21.27 7.48 21.85
C ALA A 59 20.03 8.30 21.46
N ASP A 60 20.11 9.12 20.40
CA ASP A 60 18.97 9.90 19.90
C ASP A 60 17.83 8.99 19.34
N ASN A 61 18.16 7.81 18.80
CA ASN A 61 17.18 6.84 18.32
C ASN A 61 16.56 6.01 19.45
N GLU A 62 17.26 5.79 20.57
CA GLU A 62 16.69 5.15 21.77
C GLU A 62 15.69 6.07 22.47
N GLU A 63 15.81 7.39 22.30
CA GLU A 63 14.82 8.37 22.73
C GLU A 63 13.54 8.38 21.86
N CYS A 64 13.47 7.56 20.81
CA CYS A 64 12.26 7.29 20.01
C CYS A 64 11.27 6.34 20.76
N ILE A 65 11.00 6.70 22.01
CA ILE A 65 10.10 6.08 23.00
C ILE A 65 8.63 6.07 22.53
N ASP A 66 8.31 6.79 21.44
CA ASP A 66 6.98 6.88 20.84
C ASP A 66 6.41 5.54 20.34
N ILE A 67 7.26 4.55 20.03
CA ILE A 67 6.79 3.24 19.55
C ILE A 67 6.21 2.39 20.70
N ILE A 68 6.75 2.52 21.92
CA ILE A 68 6.28 1.74 23.07
C ILE A 68 4.93 2.27 23.53
N THR A 69 4.77 3.59 23.62
CA THR A 69 3.50 4.24 24.00
C THR A 69 2.37 3.98 22.99
N LEU A 70 2.68 4.04 21.68
CA LEU A 70 1.71 3.70 20.62
C LEU A 70 1.21 2.24 20.70
N ASN A 71 2.05 1.30 21.16
CA ASN A 71 1.63 -0.10 21.32
C ASN A 71 0.67 -0.30 22.49
N GLU A 72 0.85 0.42 23.60
CA GLU A 72 -0.07 0.37 24.74
C GLU A 72 -1.44 0.98 24.41
N GLU A 73 -1.47 2.12 23.72
CA GLU A 73 -2.71 2.73 23.24
C GLU A 73 -3.48 1.81 22.27
N ASN A 74 -2.75 1.14 21.37
CA ASN A 74 -3.37 0.18 20.46
C ASN A 74 -3.95 -1.04 21.19
N ALA A 75 -3.24 -1.56 22.21
CA ALA A 75 -3.71 -2.69 23.01
C ALA A 75 -5.02 -2.38 23.75
N THR A 76 -5.13 -1.18 24.36
CA THR A 76 -6.37 -0.77 25.06
C THR A 76 -7.54 -0.59 24.10
N LYS A 77 -7.30 -0.06 22.90
CA LYS A 77 -8.33 0.13 21.87
C LYS A 77 -8.86 -1.20 21.34
N ILE A 78 -7.99 -2.20 21.16
CA ILE A 78 -8.38 -3.56 20.75
C ILE A 78 -9.28 -4.19 21.82
N ALA A 79 -8.87 -4.16 23.09
CA ALA A 79 -9.65 -4.73 24.18
C ALA A 79 -11.05 -4.08 24.31
N TRP A 80 -11.14 -2.76 24.12
CA TRP A 80 -12.42 -2.05 24.14
C TRP A 80 -13.36 -2.48 23.00
N LEU A 81 -12.83 -2.67 21.78
CA LEU A 81 -13.60 -3.14 20.63
C LEU A 81 -14.07 -4.58 20.83
N GLU A 82 -13.21 -5.47 21.33
CA GLU A 82 -13.56 -6.87 21.61
C GLU A 82 -14.67 -6.98 22.65
N ALA A 83 -14.61 -6.19 23.73
CA ALA A 83 -15.67 -6.14 24.74
C ALA A 83 -17.01 -5.66 24.14
N LYS A 84 -16.97 -4.71 23.19
CA LYS A 84 -18.16 -4.21 22.50
C LYS A 84 -18.77 -5.27 21.58
N ILE A 85 -17.94 -6.02 20.87
CA ILE A 85 -18.36 -7.16 20.03
C ILE A 85 -18.99 -8.25 20.88
N ALA A 86 -18.36 -8.62 22.01
CA ALA A 86 -18.89 -9.61 22.94
C ALA A 86 -20.26 -9.20 23.51
N LYS A 87 -20.45 -7.92 23.87
CA LYS A 87 -21.75 -7.39 24.31
C LYS A 87 -22.84 -7.47 23.24
N VAL A 88 -22.48 -7.27 21.96
CA VAL A 88 -23.43 -7.42 20.84
C VAL A 88 -23.75 -8.89 20.59
N ALA A 89 -22.75 -9.79 20.70
CA ALA A 89 -22.93 -11.23 20.52
C ALA A 89 -23.74 -11.88 21.66
N ALA A 90 -23.62 -11.39 22.89
CA ALA A 90 -24.32 -11.90 24.06
C ALA A 90 -25.79 -11.47 24.16
N LYS A 91 -26.27 -10.54 23.33
CA LYS A 91 -27.70 -10.23 23.26
C LYS A 91 -28.42 -11.43 22.63
N PRO A 92 -29.34 -12.10 23.37
CA PRO A 92 -30.04 -13.26 22.83
C PRO A 92 -30.85 -12.83 21.61
N ARG A 93 -30.56 -13.44 20.46
CA ARG A 93 -31.42 -13.41 19.28
C ARG A 93 -32.73 -14.11 19.65
N THR A 94 -33.70 -13.35 20.14
CA THR A 94 -35.08 -13.81 20.22
C THR A 94 -35.50 -14.22 18.82
N LYS A 95 -35.89 -15.49 18.68
CA LYS A 95 -36.48 -16.07 17.47
C LYS A 95 -37.85 -15.43 17.24
N THR A 96 -37.84 -14.20 16.73
CA THR A 96 -39.02 -13.52 16.21
C THR A 96 -39.03 -13.78 14.71
N ALA A 97 -40.19 -14.18 14.16
CA ALA A 97 -40.44 -14.29 12.73
C ALA A 97 -39.75 -13.15 11.98
N ALA A 98 -39.06 -13.46 10.87
CA ALA A 98 -38.20 -12.55 10.10
C ALA A 98 -38.71 -11.11 10.19
N ALA A 99 -38.08 -10.33 11.09
CA ALA A 99 -38.44 -8.93 11.27
C ALA A 99 -38.30 -8.28 9.90
N LYS A 100 -39.41 -7.74 9.36
CA LYS A 100 -39.40 -6.96 8.13
C LYS A 100 -38.20 -6.01 8.25
N LYS A 101 -37.20 -6.16 7.39
CA LYS A 101 -36.01 -5.30 7.44
C LYS A 101 -36.50 -3.86 7.43
N ASN A 102 -35.94 -3.04 8.29
CA ASN A 102 -36.29 -1.63 8.31
C ASN A 102 -36.03 -1.08 6.89
N PRO A 103 -36.99 -0.38 6.25
CA PRO A 103 -36.79 0.15 4.89
C PRO A 103 -35.53 1.00 4.76
N PHE A 104 -35.13 1.67 5.86
CA PHE A 104 -33.88 2.41 5.92
C PHE A 104 -32.64 1.52 5.68
N ASP A 105 -32.59 0.35 6.30
CA ASP A 105 -31.48 -0.60 6.16
C ASP A 105 -31.37 -1.14 4.74
N VAL A 106 -32.53 -1.36 4.08
CA VAL A 106 -32.59 -1.83 2.69
C VAL A 106 -31.99 -0.80 1.73
N ILE A 107 -32.34 0.48 1.90
CA ILE A 107 -31.81 1.58 1.08
C ILE A 107 -30.30 1.74 1.32
N GLN A 108 -29.85 1.66 2.58
CA GLN A 108 -28.43 1.75 2.90
C GLN A 108 -27.63 0.59 2.29
N GLN A 109 -28.13 -0.64 2.40
CA GLN A 109 -27.52 -1.81 1.77
C GLN A 109 -27.48 -1.68 0.23
N ALA A 110 -28.54 -1.15 -0.39
CA ALA A 110 -28.57 -0.90 -1.82
C ALA A 110 -27.49 0.11 -2.24
N LYS A 111 -27.32 1.22 -1.50
CA LYS A 111 -26.26 2.22 -1.77
C LYS A 111 -24.86 1.62 -1.64
N GLN A 112 -24.60 0.87 -0.57
CA GLN A 112 -23.30 0.19 -0.40
C GLN A 112 -23.03 -0.79 -1.54
N LEU A 113 -24.04 -1.56 -1.94
CA LEU A 113 -23.95 -2.50 -3.04
C LEU A 113 -23.72 -1.80 -4.39
N GLN A 114 -24.33 -0.63 -4.60
CA GLN A 114 -24.10 0.23 -5.76
C GLN A 114 -22.62 0.62 -5.88
N ASP A 115 -22.01 1.07 -4.78
CA ASP A 115 -20.60 1.47 -4.74
C ASP A 115 -19.63 0.29 -4.96
N VAL A 116 -19.94 -0.85 -4.33
CA VAL A 116 -19.17 -2.11 -4.52
C VAL A 116 -19.26 -2.56 -5.98
N MET A 117 -20.46 -2.57 -6.57
CA MET A 117 -20.67 -2.94 -7.97
C MET A 117 -19.94 -1.98 -8.91
N ARG A 118 -20.05 -0.67 -8.70
CA ARG A 118 -19.31 0.34 -9.50
C ARG A 118 -17.81 0.08 -9.45
N SER A 119 -17.27 -0.14 -8.26
CA SER A 119 -15.84 -0.38 -8.06
C SER A 119 -15.37 -1.68 -8.73
N ALA A 120 -16.14 -2.75 -8.59
CA ALA A 120 -15.84 -4.04 -9.21
C ALA A 120 -15.87 -3.97 -10.75
N ILE A 121 -16.87 -3.29 -11.33
CA ILE A 121 -16.94 -3.08 -12.78
C ILE A 121 -15.73 -2.27 -13.25
N ARG A 122 -15.39 -1.16 -12.57
CA ARG A 122 -14.21 -0.36 -12.91
C ARG A 122 -12.92 -1.17 -12.86
N ALA A 123 -12.76 -2.06 -11.90
CA ALA A 123 -11.59 -2.95 -11.82
C ALA A 123 -11.48 -3.94 -12.99
N GLN A 124 -12.60 -4.31 -13.62
CA GLN A 124 -12.61 -5.17 -14.82
C GLN A 124 -12.33 -4.40 -16.12
N ILE A 125 -12.48 -3.07 -16.12
CA ILE A 125 -12.19 -2.22 -17.28
C ILE A 125 -10.67 -2.07 -17.39
N LYS A 126 -10.07 -2.85 -18.29
CA LYS A 126 -8.64 -2.80 -18.59
C LYS A 126 -8.45 -2.60 -20.07
N TRP A 127 -7.42 -1.85 -20.45
CA TRP A 127 -7.06 -1.68 -21.85
C TRP A 127 -6.87 -3.04 -22.54
N ALA A 128 -7.46 -3.17 -23.72
CA ALA A 128 -7.26 -4.29 -24.63
C ALA A 128 -7.40 -3.79 -26.07
N PRO A 129 -6.70 -4.39 -27.05
CA PRO A 129 -6.83 -3.98 -28.45
C PRO A 129 -8.28 -4.01 -28.97
N SER A 130 -9.10 -4.95 -28.50
CA SER A 130 -10.52 -5.07 -28.86
C SER A 130 -11.39 -3.91 -28.38
N CYS A 131 -10.91 -3.10 -27.42
CA CYS A 131 -11.62 -1.91 -26.96
C CYS A 131 -11.74 -0.82 -28.04
N LYS A 132 -10.90 -0.84 -29.08
CA LYS A 132 -10.94 0.13 -30.19
C LYS A 132 -12.07 -0.13 -31.20
N THR A 133 -12.44 -1.39 -31.41
CA THR A 133 -13.29 -1.80 -32.54
C THR A 133 -14.65 -2.30 -32.08
N SER A 134 -14.69 -3.41 -31.35
CA SER A 134 -15.93 -4.14 -31.03
C SER A 134 -16.38 -4.00 -29.58
N GLY A 135 -15.53 -3.39 -28.75
CA GLY A 135 -15.66 -3.36 -27.30
C GLY A 135 -15.36 -4.72 -26.66
N LYS A 136 -14.87 -4.70 -25.43
CA LYS A 136 -14.61 -5.90 -24.63
C LYS A 136 -15.79 -6.16 -23.70
N ARG A 137 -16.13 -7.44 -23.51
CA ARG A 137 -17.22 -7.83 -22.60
C ARG A 137 -16.78 -7.74 -21.15
N TRP A 138 -17.73 -7.40 -20.29
CA TRP A 138 -17.59 -7.46 -18.83
C TRP A 138 -18.81 -8.15 -18.22
N SER A 139 -18.63 -8.72 -17.04
CA SER A 139 -19.69 -9.40 -16.30
C SER A 139 -19.41 -9.29 -14.81
N TYR A 140 -20.38 -8.81 -14.06
CA TYR A 140 -20.32 -8.73 -12.61
C TYR A 140 -21.49 -9.50 -12.01
N THR A 141 -21.16 -10.41 -11.09
CA THR A 141 -22.13 -11.24 -10.37
C THR A 141 -22.02 -10.95 -8.89
N CYS A 142 -23.15 -10.80 -8.22
CA CYS A 142 -23.21 -10.51 -6.80
C CYS A 142 -24.37 -11.24 -6.13
N ILE A 143 -24.13 -11.69 -4.89
CA ILE A 143 -25.15 -12.26 -4.00
C ILE A 143 -25.66 -11.14 -3.11
N VAL A 144 -26.98 -11.03 -2.99
CA VAL A 144 -27.66 -9.97 -2.25
C VAL A 144 -28.27 -10.54 -0.97
N PRO A 145 -28.22 -9.82 0.16
CA PRO A 145 -28.80 -10.29 1.43
C PRO A 145 -30.32 -10.52 1.40
N SER A 146 -31.03 -9.88 0.48
CA SER A 146 -32.48 -10.05 0.28
C SER A 146 -32.91 -9.49 -1.08
N ALA A 147 -33.93 -10.11 -1.69
CA ALA A 147 -34.50 -9.66 -2.96
C ALA A 147 -34.97 -8.19 -2.94
N GLU A 148 -35.49 -7.70 -1.82
CA GLU A 148 -35.90 -6.28 -1.66
C GLU A 148 -34.75 -5.30 -1.91
N VAL A 149 -33.52 -5.64 -1.50
CA VAL A 149 -32.35 -4.78 -1.72
C VAL A 149 -32.03 -4.72 -3.21
N PHE A 150 -32.18 -5.85 -3.91
CA PHE A 150 -31.99 -5.92 -5.35
C PHE A 150 -33.01 -5.05 -6.10
N TYR A 151 -34.30 -5.21 -5.80
CA TYR A 151 -35.34 -4.40 -6.45
C TYR A 151 -35.18 -2.91 -6.11
N THR A 152 -34.86 -2.59 -4.87
CA THR A 152 -34.56 -1.21 -4.43
C THR A 152 -33.37 -0.61 -5.18
N LEU A 153 -32.28 -1.38 -5.36
CA LEU A 153 -31.09 -0.94 -6.09
C LEU A 153 -31.42 -0.55 -7.53
N PHE A 154 -32.23 -1.35 -8.23
CA PHE A 154 -32.59 -1.07 -9.62
C PHE A 154 -33.86 -0.23 -9.78
N GLY A 155 -34.39 0.36 -8.68
CA GLY A 155 -35.60 1.19 -8.72
C GLY A 155 -36.83 0.45 -9.21
N MET A 156 -36.90 -0.87 -8.97
CA MET A 156 -38.03 -1.71 -9.36
C MET A 156 -38.97 -1.89 -8.18
N ASP A 157 -40.28 -1.94 -8.43
CA ASP A 157 -41.24 -2.23 -7.38
C ASP A 157 -41.21 -3.72 -7.00
N ALA A 158 -40.74 -3.99 -5.79
CA ALA A 158 -40.65 -5.33 -5.24
C ALA A 158 -42.03 -6.01 -5.16
N ALA A 159 -43.11 -5.26 -4.86
CA ALA A 159 -44.44 -5.84 -4.73
C ALA A 159 -44.97 -6.35 -6.08
N THR A 160 -44.77 -5.57 -7.13
CA THR A 160 -45.16 -5.92 -8.50
C THR A 160 -44.32 -7.08 -9.04
N GLU A 161 -43.01 -7.09 -8.80
CA GLU A 161 -42.08 -8.07 -9.38
C GLU A 161 -42.04 -9.41 -8.61
N LEU A 162 -42.24 -9.40 -7.28
CA LEU A 162 -42.36 -10.63 -6.47
C LEU A 162 -43.74 -11.27 -6.61
N GLY A 163 -44.80 -10.47 -6.83
CA GLY A 163 -46.16 -10.97 -7.07
C GLY A 163 -46.39 -11.49 -8.49
N ALA A 164 -45.45 -11.24 -9.42
CA ALA A 164 -45.57 -11.70 -10.78
C ALA A 164 -45.53 -13.24 -10.87
N LYS A 165 -46.54 -13.84 -11.50
CA LYS A 165 -46.69 -15.30 -11.69
C LYS A 165 -45.50 -15.94 -12.43
N LYS A 166 -44.70 -15.14 -13.15
CA LYS A 166 -43.48 -15.56 -13.83
C LYS A 166 -42.39 -14.52 -13.63
N GLN A 167 -41.42 -14.83 -12.76
CA GLN A 167 -40.22 -14.01 -12.63
C GLN A 167 -39.45 -14.00 -13.95
N TRP A 168 -39.01 -12.81 -14.38
CA TRP A 168 -38.17 -12.68 -15.56
C TRP A 168 -36.78 -13.23 -15.27
N LYS A 169 -36.20 -13.95 -16.22
CA LYS A 169 -34.81 -14.46 -16.12
C LYS A 169 -33.79 -13.42 -16.53
N GLN A 170 -34.17 -12.53 -17.45
CA GLN A 170 -33.29 -11.53 -18.02
C GLN A 170 -34.07 -10.25 -18.37
N LYS A 171 -33.53 -9.09 -18.01
CA LYS A 171 -34.06 -7.76 -18.33
C LYS A 171 -32.96 -6.95 -19.01
N LYS A 172 -33.33 -6.19 -20.04
CA LYS A 172 -32.42 -5.23 -20.68
C LYS A 172 -32.66 -3.87 -20.03
N ILE A 173 -31.59 -3.22 -19.61
CA ILE A 173 -31.61 -1.88 -19.03
C ILE A 173 -30.82 -1.00 -19.98
N SER A 174 -31.36 0.17 -20.33
CA SER A 174 -30.62 1.10 -21.18
C SER A 174 -29.31 1.51 -20.49
N ILE A 175 -28.26 1.79 -21.26
CA ILE A 175 -26.99 2.22 -20.66
C ILE A 175 -27.14 3.52 -19.87
N TYR A 176 -28.08 4.38 -20.27
CA TYR A 176 -28.41 5.62 -19.59
C TYR A 176 -29.03 5.36 -18.21
N ASP A 177 -30.05 4.50 -18.13
CA ASP A 177 -30.68 4.12 -16.86
C ASP A 177 -29.68 3.41 -15.95
N PHE A 178 -28.83 2.56 -16.52
CA PHE A 178 -27.76 1.92 -15.77
C PHE A 178 -26.77 2.94 -15.19
N LYS A 179 -26.40 3.97 -15.96
CA LYS A 179 -25.55 5.08 -15.47
C LYS A 179 -26.25 5.90 -14.38
N ASN A 180 -27.57 6.09 -14.44
CA ASN A 180 -28.33 6.76 -13.38
C ASN A 180 -28.40 5.93 -12.10
N ILE A 181 -28.56 4.61 -12.24
CA ILE A 181 -28.65 3.67 -11.11
C ILE A 181 -27.29 3.44 -10.47
N VAL A 182 -26.24 3.18 -11.25
CA VAL A 182 -24.93 2.74 -10.73
C VAL A 182 -23.94 3.90 -10.67
N GLY A 183 -24.15 4.97 -11.42
CA GLY A 183 -23.17 6.04 -11.63
C GLY A 183 -22.25 5.78 -12.81
N SER A 184 -21.43 6.77 -13.13
CA SER A 184 -20.49 6.68 -14.25
C SER A 184 -19.35 5.69 -13.97
N CYS A 185 -19.13 4.75 -14.88
CA CYS A 185 -18.06 3.76 -14.83
C CYS A 185 -17.08 4.01 -15.98
N PHE A 186 -16.03 4.79 -15.71
CA PHE A 186 -14.95 5.02 -16.68
C PHE A 186 -13.56 4.92 -16.04
N VAL A 187 -12.58 4.63 -16.89
CA VAL A 187 -11.15 4.57 -16.56
C VAL A 187 -10.39 5.42 -17.57
N LYS A 188 -9.63 6.41 -17.09
CA LYS A 188 -8.75 7.23 -17.94
C LYS A 188 -7.53 6.41 -18.34
N ILE A 189 -7.15 6.48 -19.61
CA ILE A 189 -5.89 5.96 -20.16
C ILE A 189 -5.12 7.12 -20.80
N LEU A 190 -3.86 6.90 -21.19
CA LEU A 190 -2.94 7.98 -21.59
C LEU A 190 -3.53 8.99 -22.61
N TYR A 191 -4.18 8.50 -23.66
CA TYR A 191 -4.74 9.33 -24.74
C TYR A 191 -6.25 9.18 -24.92
N ASN A 192 -6.95 8.53 -23.98
CA ASN A 192 -8.38 8.26 -24.12
C ASN A 192 -9.05 7.91 -22.78
N SER A 193 -10.33 7.56 -22.82
CA SER A 193 -11.04 6.96 -21.70
C SER A 193 -11.76 5.68 -22.15
N LEU A 194 -11.82 4.71 -21.25
CA LEU A 194 -12.60 3.50 -21.42
C LEU A 194 -13.90 3.65 -20.65
N GLU A 195 -15.02 3.51 -21.36
CA GLU A 195 -16.36 3.58 -20.78
C GLU A 195 -17.19 2.36 -21.16
N LEU A 196 -18.31 2.19 -20.47
CA LEU A 196 -19.34 1.25 -20.89
C LEU A 196 -19.92 1.69 -22.25
N VAL A 197 -19.99 0.76 -23.19
CA VAL A 197 -20.48 1.00 -24.56
C VAL A 197 -21.60 0.02 -24.92
N GLY A 198 -22.48 0.43 -25.82
CA GLY A 198 -23.65 -0.34 -26.25
C GLY A 198 -24.97 0.33 -25.89
N LYS A 199 -26.07 -0.20 -26.42
CA LYS A 199 -27.43 0.32 -26.16
C LYS A 199 -27.94 -0.11 -24.79
N ASP A 200 -27.75 -1.40 -24.47
CA ASP A 200 -28.34 -2.05 -23.31
C ASP A 200 -27.29 -2.80 -22.49
N VAL A 201 -27.49 -2.81 -21.18
CA VAL A 201 -26.87 -3.72 -20.21
C VAL A 201 -27.87 -4.86 -19.93
N ILE A 202 -27.34 -6.08 -19.87
CA ILE A 202 -28.15 -7.27 -19.59
C ILE A 202 -28.10 -7.53 -18.08
N LEU A 203 -29.26 -7.48 -17.44
CA LEU A 203 -29.47 -7.84 -16.04
C LEU A 203 -30.14 -9.21 -15.95
N ARG A 204 -29.57 -10.12 -15.15
CA ARG A 204 -30.14 -11.43 -14.83
C ARG A 204 -30.36 -11.53 -13.33
N TRP A 205 -31.51 -12.04 -12.92
CA TRP A 205 -31.86 -12.26 -11.52
C TRP A 205 -32.13 -13.73 -11.27
N ASP A 206 -31.54 -14.26 -10.20
CA ASP A 206 -31.80 -15.59 -9.66
C ASP A 206 -32.33 -15.45 -8.23
N ALA A 207 -33.66 -15.58 -8.09
CA ALA A 207 -34.33 -15.49 -6.80
C ALA A 207 -34.00 -16.67 -5.87
N GLY A 208 -33.63 -17.84 -6.41
CA GLY A 208 -33.28 -19.01 -5.59
C GLY A 208 -31.94 -18.82 -4.88
N ALA A 209 -30.96 -18.28 -5.61
CA ALA A 209 -29.64 -17.96 -5.06
C ALA A 209 -29.53 -16.55 -4.45
N ASN A 210 -30.58 -15.74 -4.53
CA ASN A 210 -30.55 -14.29 -4.25
C ASN A 210 -29.37 -13.59 -4.93
N SER A 211 -29.08 -13.95 -6.18
CA SER A 211 -27.93 -13.42 -6.91
C SER A 211 -28.34 -12.77 -8.22
N PHE A 212 -27.61 -11.73 -8.62
CA PHE A 212 -27.81 -11.10 -9.91
C PHE A 212 -26.50 -11.04 -10.69
N THR A 213 -26.62 -11.02 -12.01
CA THR A 213 -25.51 -10.79 -12.93
C THR A 213 -25.84 -9.64 -13.87
N VAL A 214 -24.96 -8.66 -13.92
CA VAL A 214 -24.98 -7.58 -14.92
C VAL A 214 -23.84 -7.79 -15.91
N SER A 215 -24.15 -7.65 -17.19
CA SER A 215 -23.16 -7.86 -18.24
C SER A 215 -23.36 -6.88 -19.39
N GLY A 216 -22.26 -6.52 -20.05
CA GLY A 216 -22.27 -5.54 -21.12
C GLY A 216 -20.95 -5.51 -21.88
N LYS A 217 -20.73 -4.42 -22.60
CA LYS A 217 -19.46 -4.12 -23.28
C LYS A 217 -18.86 -2.82 -22.75
N TYR A 218 -17.54 -2.70 -22.84
CA TYR A 218 -16.80 -1.46 -22.62
C TYR A 218 -15.80 -1.24 -23.75
N GLY A 219 -15.45 0.00 -24.03
CA GLY A 219 -14.58 0.34 -25.15
C GLY A 219 -14.11 1.78 -25.08
N VAL A 220 -13.35 2.15 -26.11
CA VAL A 220 -12.98 3.54 -26.34
C VAL A 220 -14.22 4.27 -26.85
N THR A 221 -14.70 5.24 -26.09
CA THR A 221 -15.65 6.21 -26.63
C THR A 221 -14.80 7.20 -27.41
N ALA A 222 -14.94 7.20 -28.75
CA ALA A 222 -14.21 8.15 -29.58
C ALA A 222 -14.42 9.57 -29.04
N ILE A 223 -13.32 10.31 -28.90
CA ILE A 223 -13.37 11.77 -28.80
C ILE A 223 -14.06 12.21 -30.08
N ALA A 224 -15.23 12.85 -29.95
CA ALA A 224 -15.91 13.48 -31.08
C ALA A 224 -15.00 14.52 -31.74
#